data_AF-A0A1J0VZQ8-F1
#
_entry.id   AF-A0A1J0VZQ8-F1
#
_cell.length_a   1.000
_cell.length_b   1.000
_cell.length_c   1.000
_cell.angle_alpha   90.00
_cell.angle_beta   90.00
_cell.angle_gamma   90.00
#
_symmetry.space_group_name_H-M   'P 1'
#
loop_
_entity.id
_entity.type
_entity.pdbx_description
1 polymer ?
#
loop_
_entity_poly.entity_id
_entity_poly.type
_entity_poly.pdbx_seq_one_letter_code
_entity_poly.pdbx_strand_id
1 'polypeptide(L)'
;MGDLVKADLDALRALSGTLNVEADSIGTIMGPVSSGLEAVVMPGAGIDELLGRINEKLGANITEHETNVRQMSQGAATAANSYEEVDTVFKGQLDGLRSEVE
;
A
#
# COMPACT_ATOMS: atom_id res chain seq x y z
N MET A 1 15.48 -0.68 23.13
CA MET A 1 14.95 -1.67 22.17
C MET A 1 15.54 -3.04 22.40
N GLY A 2 14.70 -4.02 22.76
CA GLY A 2 15.03 -5.43 22.57
C GLY A 2 15.00 -5.79 21.07
N ASP A 3 15.79 -6.79 20.67
CA ASP A 3 15.98 -7.15 19.26
C ASP A 3 14.67 -7.50 18.52
N LEU A 4 13.69 -8.05 19.24
CA LEU A 4 12.36 -8.38 18.71
C LEU A 4 11.58 -7.15 18.22
N VAL A 5 11.66 -6.02 18.92
CA VAL A 5 10.92 -4.79 18.56
C VAL A 5 11.53 -4.13 17.32
N LYS A 6 12.86 -4.20 17.18
CA LYS A 6 13.55 -3.74 15.96
C LYS A 6 13.19 -4.59 14.75
N ALA A 7 13.19 -5.92 14.91
CA ALA A 7 12.84 -6.82 13.84
C ALA A 7 11.41 -6.60 13.32
N ASP A 8 10.46 -6.34 14.24
CA ASP A 8 9.07 -6.03 13.88
C ASP A 8 8.94 -4.68 13.16
N LEU A 9 9.65 -3.64 13.62
CA LEU A 9 9.72 -2.34 12.95
C LEU A 9 10.24 -2.44 11.51
N ASP A 10 11.33 -3.19 11.31
CA ASP A 10 11.91 -3.38 9.99
C ASP A 10 10.98 -4.19 9.09
N ALA A 11 10.25 -5.17 9.64
CA ALA A 11 9.23 -5.91 8.92
C ALA A 11 8.05 -5.00 8.49
N LEU A 12 7.57 -4.11 9.36
CA LEU A 12 6.50 -3.16 9.02
C LEU A 12 6.91 -2.18 7.92
N ARG A 13 8.16 -1.71 7.94
CA ARG A 13 8.71 -0.86 6.87
C ARG A 13 8.81 -1.60 5.55
N ALA A 14 9.35 -2.83 5.57
CA ALA A 14 9.46 -3.66 4.38
C ALA A 14 8.07 -3.99 3.80
N LEU A 15 7.09 -4.26 4.68
CA LEU A 15 5.70 -4.50 4.29
C LEU A 15 5.08 -3.26 3.63
N SER A 16 5.22 -2.06 4.21
CA SER A 16 4.75 -0.81 3.60
C SER A 16 5.37 -0.59 2.21
N GLY A 17 6.69 -0.78 2.08
CA GLY A 17 7.36 -0.68 0.79
C GLY A 17 6.83 -1.66 -0.25
N THR A 18 6.65 -2.93 0.15
CA THR A 18 6.11 -3.99 -0.72
C THR A 18 4.69 -3.68 -1.18
N LEU A 19 3.82 -3.24 -0.27
CA LEU A 19 2.44 -2.88 -0.59
C LEU A 19 2.36 -1.68 -1.55
N ASN A 20 3.26 -0.70 -1.43
CA ASN A 20 3.30 0.41 -2.40
C ASN A 20 3.64 -0.08 -3.81
N VAL A 21 4.63 -0.96 -3.95
CA VAL A 21 5.00 -1.54 -5.25
C VAL A 21 3.86 -2.39 -5.83
N GLU A 22 3.15 -3.12 -4.99
CA GLU A 22 1.99 -3.91 -5.40
C GLU A 22 0.83 -3.01 -5.87
N ALA A 23 0.54 -1.93 -5.15
CA ALA A 23 -0.46 -0.95 -5.56
C ALA A 23 -0.12 -0.33 -6.93
N ASP A 24 1.13 0.06 -7.13
CA ASP A 24 1.58 0.60 -8.41
C ASP A 24 1.43 -0.46 -9.53
N SER A 25 1.78 -1.72 -9.23
CA SER A 25 1.62 -2.84 -10.18
C SER A 25 0.15 -3.05 -10.58
N ILE A 26 -0.78 -2.99 -9.62
CA ILE A 26 -2.22 -3.06 -9.88
C ILE A 26 -2.66 -1.91 -10.80
N GLY A 27 -2.21 -0.68 -10.54
CA GLY A 27 -2.53 0.49 -11.37
C GLY A 27 -2.09 0.33 -12.83
N THR A 28 -1.01 -0.41 -13.09
CA THR A 28 -0.53 -0.65 -14.47
C THR A 28 -1.38 -1.64 -15.28
N ILE A 29 -2.27 -2.42 -14.65
CA ILE A 29 -3.08 -3.45 -15.32
C ILE A 29 -4.02 -2.84 -16.37
N MET A 30 -4.52 -1.62 -16.16
CA MET A 30 -5.54 -1.04 -17.04
C MET A 30 -5.02 -0.75 -18.46
N GLY A 31 -3.75 -0.34 -18.59
CA GLY A 31 -3.18 0.04 -19.88
C GLY A 31 -3.22 -1.09 -20.93
N PRO A 32 -2.67 -2.28 -20.61
CA PRO A 32 -2.74 -3.45 -21.48
C PRO A 32 -4.16 -3.91 -21.79
N VAL A 33 -5.09 -3.81 -20.83
CA VAL A 33 -6.47 -4.27 -21.03
C VAL A 33 -7.24 -3.33 -21.98
N SER A 34 -7.13 -2.02 -21.78
CA SER A 34 -7.78 -1.03 -22.65
C SER A 34 -7.23 -1.11 -24.08
N SER A 35 -5.92 -1.20 -24.24
CA SER A 35 -5.29 -1.33 -25.58
C SER A 35 -5.61 -2.67 -26.27
N GLY A 36 -5.71 -3.76 -25.52
CA GLY A 36 -6.13 -5.06 -26.05
C GLY A 36 -7.58 -5.08 -26.53
N LEU A 37 -8.48 -4.39 -25.83
CA LEU A 37 -9.88 -4.21 -26.24
C LEU A 37 -9.98 -3.49 -27.57
N GLU A 38 -9.27 -2.38 -27.75
CA GLU A 38 -9.25 -1.63 -29.02
C GLU A 38 -8.71 -2.46 -30.20
N ALA A 39 -7.77 -3.38 -29.94
CA ALA A 39 -7.14 -4.18 -30.99
C ALA A 39 -8.04 -5.33 -31.52
N VAL A 40 -9.00 -5.82 -30.74
CA VAL A 40 -9.79 -7.03 -31.07
C VAL A 40 -11.22 -6.69 -31.52
N VAL A 41 -11.68 -5.46 -31.28
CA VAL A 41 -13.08 -5.07 -31.50
C VAL A 41 -13.22 -4.38 -32.84
N MET A 42 -14.04 -4.95 -33.72
CA MET A 42 -14.43 -4.29 -34.96
C MET A 42 -15.40 -3.15 -34.65
N PRO A 43 -15.11 -1.90 -35.07
CA PRO A 43 -16.01 -0.77 -34.85
C PRO A 43 -17.41 -1.04 -35.40
N GLY A 44 -18.46 -0.78 -34.62
CA GLY A 44 -19.84 -0.94 -35.07
C GLY A 44 -20.36 -2.39 -35.04
N ALA A 45 -19.66 -3.30 -34.38
CA ALA A 45 -20.12 -4.69 -34.16
C ALA A 45 -21.34 -4.79 -33.21
N GLY A 46 -21.84 -3.67 -32.69
CA GLY A 46 -22.99 -3.62 -31.78
C GLY A 46 -22.67 -4.04 -30.35
N ILE A 47 -21.39 -4.29 -30.04
CA ILE A 47 -20.91 -4.69 -28.70
C ILE A 47 -20.17 -3.57 -27.97
N ASP A 48 -19.98 -2.41 -28.62
CA ASP A 48 -19.19 -1.29 -28.12
C ASP A 48 -19.67 -0.81 -26.74
N GLU A 49 -20.99 -0.71 -26.53
CA GLU A 49 -21.58 -0.30 -25.24
C GLU A 49 -21.33 -1.35 -24.13
N LEU A 50 -21.43 -2.64 -24.46
CA LEU A 50 -21.14 -3.70 -23.50
C LEU A 50 -19.67 -3.66 -23.07
N LEU A 51 -18.77 -3.47 -24.03
CA LEU A 51 -17.34 -3.40 -23.78
C LEU A 51 -16.95 -2.14 -23.02
N GLY A 52 -17.56 -1.00 -23.33
CA GLY A 52 -17.41 0.23 -22.54
C GLY A 52 -17.75 0.01 -21.06
N ARG A 53 -18.90 -0.61 -20.78
CA ARG A 53 -19.31 -0.94 -19.39
C ARG A 53 -18.37 -1.93 -18.71
N ILE A 54 -17.84 -2.90 -19.43
CA ILE A 54 -16.85 -3.83 -18.88
C ILE A 54 -15.56 -3.08 -18.53
N ASN A 55 -15.07 -2.21 -19.43
CA ASN A 55 -13.86 -1.44 -19.21
C ASN A 55 -14.00 -0.48 -18.02
N GLU A 56 -15.13 0.22 -17.93
CA GLU A 56 -15.44 1.10 -16.81
C GLU A 56 -15.49 0.34 -15.47
N LYS A 57 -16.21 -0.78 -15.41
CA LYS A 57 -16.28 -1.60 -14.19
C LYS A 57 -14.92 -2.16 -13.79
N LEU A 58 -14.14 -2.62 -14.76
CA LEU A 58 -12.79 -3.10 -14.51
C LEU A 58 -11.90 -1.98 -13.96
N GLY A 59 -12.02 -0.76 -14.51
CA GLY A 59 -11.27 0.41 -14.03
C GLY A 59 -11.63 0.81 -12.62
N ALA A 60 -12.92 0.83 -12.30
CA ALA A 60 -13.38 1.06 -10.94
C ALA A 60 -12.81 0.02 -9.96
N ASN A 61 -12.86 -1.27 -10.29
CA ASN A 61 -12.33 -2.34 -9.44
C ASN A 61 -10.81 -2.25 -9.25
N ILE A 62 -10.06 -1.97 -10.32
CA ILE A 62 -8.59 -1.79 -10.25
C ILE A 62 -8.26 -0.61 -9.34
N THR A 63 -8.96 0.52 -9.51
CA THR A 63 -8.76 1.73 -8.70
C THR A 63 -9.08 1.48 -7.23
N GLU A 64 -10.15 0.73 -6.95
CA GLU A 64 -10.53 0.34 -5.59
C GLU A 64 -9.45 -0.55 -4.95
N HIS A 65 -8.97 -1.57 -5.66
CA HIS A 65 -7.92 -2.45 -5.17
C HIS A 65 -6.60 -1.71 -4.94
N GLU A 66 -6.17 -0.87 -5.89
CA GLU A 66 -5.01 0.01 -5.71
C GLU A 66 -5.16 0.85 -4.45
N THR A 67 -6.30 1.51 -4.28
CA THR A 67 -6.58 2.37 -3.11
C THR A 67 -6.50 1.60 -1.82
N ASN A 68 -7.11 0.41 -1.75
CA ASN A 68 -7.09 -0.44 -0.56
C ASN A 68 -5.66 -0.87 -0.20
N VAL A 69 -4.86 -1.27 -1.19
CA VAL A 69 -3.46 -1.65 -0.97
C VAL A 69 -2.61 -0.45 -0.52
N ARG A 70 -2.84 0.74 -1.08
CA ARG A 70 -2.18 1.98 -0.58
C ARG A 70 -2.56 2.30 0.86
N GLN A 71 -3.82 2.14 1.23
CA GLN A 71 -4.27 2.33 2.62
C GLN A 71 -3.62 1.32 3.57
N MET A 72 -3.48 0.05 3.15
CA MET A 72 -2.75 -0.96 3.94
C MET A 72 -1.28 -0.56 4.13
N SER A 73 -0.63 -0.07 3.07
CA SER A 73 0.75 0.45 3.16
C SER A 73 0.87 1.61 4.16
N GLN A 74 -0.07 2.56 4.12
CA GLN A 74 -0.11 3.69 5.07
C GLN A 74 -0.32 3.20 6.50
N GLY A 75 -1.17 2.19 6.71
CA GLY A 75 -1.37 1.56 8.01
C GLY A 75 -0.08 0.94 8.56
N ALA A 76 0.66 0.20 7.73
CA ALA A 76 1.94 -0.40 8.11
C ALA A 76 2.99 0.67 8.46
N ALA A 77 3.09 1.75 7.68
CA ALA A 77 3.99 2.87 7.96
C ALA A 77 3.62 3.59 9.27
N THR A 78 2.32 3.81 9.50
CA THR A 78 1.82 4.45 10.73
C THR A 78 2.12 3.61 11.96
N ALA A 79 1.91 2.29 11.87
CA ALA A 79 2.25 1.37 12.94
C ALA A 79 3.75 1.42 13.27
N ALA A 80 4.61 1.41 12.25
CA ALA A 80 6.05 1.53 12.45
C ALA A 80 6.42 2.83 13.20
N ASN A 81 5.91 3.98 12.75
CA ASN A 81 6.19 5.27 13.39
C ASN A 81 5.74 5.30 14.87
N SER A 82 4.56 4.76 15.16
CA SER A 82 4.03 4.73 16.53
C SER A 82 4.91 3.91 17.48
N TYR A 83 5.43 2.76 17.03
CA TYR A 83 6.35 1.96 17.82
C TYR A 83 7.68 2.68 18.08
N GLU A 84 8.18 3.47 17.12
CA GLU A 84 9.39 4.28 17.31
C GLU A 84 9.20 5.42 18.30
N GLU A 85 8.06 6.11 18.24
CA GLU A 85 7.70 7.15 19.20
C GLU A 85 7.65 6.59 20.62
N VAL A 86 7.00 5.44 20.81
CA VAL A 86 6.90 4.76 22.10
C VAL A 86 8.30 4.38 22.63
N ASP A 87 9.16 3.75 21.82
CA ASP A 87 10.51 3.40 22.28
C ASP A 87 11.37 4.64 22.61
N THR A 88 11.18 5.74 21.88
CA THR A 88 11.87 7.01 22.15
C THR A 88 11.45 7.58 23.51
N VAL A 89 10.16 7.61 23.81
CA VAL A 89 9.63 8.07 25.11
C VAL A 89 10.13 7.19 26.25
N PHE A 90 10.08 5.86 26.09
CA PHE A 90 10.55 4.92 27.11
C PHE A 90 12.05 5.07 27.40
N LYS A 91 12.88 5.21 26.35
CA LYS A 91 14.31 5.49 26.53
C LYS A 91 14.54 6.79 27.29
N GLY A 92 13.82 7.86 26.93
CA GLY A 92 13.92 9.14 27.63
C GLY A 92 13.57 9.05 29.11
N GLN A 93 12.53 8.29 29.47
CA GLN A 93 12.16 8.04 30.87
C GLN A 93 13.20 7.21 31.62
N LEU A 94 13.76 6.17 30.99
CA LEU A 94 14.82 5.33 31.55
C LEU A 94 16.10 6.13 31.81
N ASP A 95 16.51 6.96 30.86
CA ASP A 95 17.70 7.79 30.98
C ASP A 95 17.51 8.85 32.07
N GLY A 96 16.31 9.45 32.16
CA GLY A 96 15.95 10.37 33.24
C GLY A 96 16.02 9.73 34.63
N LEU A 97 15.42 8.54 34.79
CA LEU A 97 15.51 7.78 36.05
C LEU A 97 16.95 7.44 36.44
N ARG A 98 17.80 7.09 35.45
CA ARG A 98 19.21 6.79 35.70
C ARG A 98 19.99 8.02 36.16
N SER A 99 19.69 9.20 35.62
CA SER A 99 20.33 10.46 36.02
C SER A 99 19.92 10.97 37.41
N GLU A 100 18.79 10.51 37.95
CA GLU A 100 18.34 10.86 39.31
C GLU A 100 18.97 9.97 40.40
N VAL A 101 19.57 8.85 40.01
CA VAL A 101 20.14 7.84 40.93
C VAL A 101 21.67 7.97 41.07
N GLU A 102 22.34 8.73 40.19
CA GLU A 102 23.76 9.08 40.26
C GLU A 102 23.99 10.43 40.96
#